data_AF-X1VMP5-F1
#
_entry.id   AF-X1VMP5-F1
#
_cell.length_a   1.000
_cell.length_b   1.000
_cell.length_c   1.000
_cell.angle_alpha   90.00
_cell.angle_beta   90.00
_cell.angle_gamma   90.00
#
_symmetry.space_group_name_H-M   'P 1'
#
loop_
_entity.id
_entity.type
_entity.pdbx_description
1 polymer ?
#
loop_
_entity_poly.entity_id
_entity_poly.type
_entity_poly.pdbx_seq_one_letter_code
_entity_poly.pdbx_strand_id
1 'polypeptide(L)'
;MAGIKHKRVVKSKDKGLAVDWNDDHEITGNVDVDQYQFLNQVIENRTDYPAGAVEGQTIFRIDTDSFEVFNGGSWVVYAGSGPSPGASYITTQAEAGIENERVLTAGEGINLTDGGANTTITIDGEDATDTNKGIAKFSPLDFTVTGGAVTIKDSGIDHNSLTNTHNLTTDIDHGSISGLDDHDHDAAYLYKENTDVFTPDADYEPATKKYVDNSITVSTANAPN
;
A
#
# COMPACT_ATOMS: atom_id res chain seq x y z
N MET A 1 -33.18 -11.71 64.77
CA MET A 1 -33.03 -10.96 63.50
C MET A 1 -33.75 -9.64 63.66
N ALA A 2 -33.05 -8.51 63.53
CA ALA A 2 -33.69 -7.20 63.55
C ALA A 2 -34.36 -7.00 62.19
N GLY A 3 -35.69 -7.14 62.14
CA GLY A 3 -36.46 -6.82 60.93
C GLY A 3 -36.31 -5.35 60.53
N ILE A 4 -36.72 -5.03 59.30
CA ILE A 4 -36.72 -3.67 58.77
C ILE A 4 -37.54 -2.77 59.71
N LYS A 5 -36.87 -1.84 60.41
CA LYS A 5 -37.52 -0.91 61.34
C LYS A 5 -38.12 0.26 60.57
N HIS A 6 -39.40 0.15 60.25
CA HIS A 6 -40.21 1.25 59.74
C HIS A 6 -40.73 2.09 60.92
N LYS A 7 -40.88 3.42 60.74
CA LYS A 7 -41.53 4.29 61.73
C LYS A 7 -43.04 4.11 61.67
N ARG A 8 -43.66 3.60 62.74
CA ARG A 8 -45.11 3.38 62.84
C ARG A 8 -45.86 4.62 62.35
N VAL A 9 -46.65 4.48 61.29
CA VAL A 9 -47.59 5.48 60.79
C VAL A 9 -48.67 5.68 61.86
N VAL A 10 -48.86 6.90 62.36
CA VAL A 10 -49.73 7.19 63.52
C VAL A 10 -50.94 8.06 63.18
N LYS A 11 -51.05 8.56 61.94
CA LYS A 11 -52.20 9.32 61.44
C LYS A 11 -52.32 9.26 59.91
N SER A 12 -53.51 9.60 59.38
CA SER A 12 -53.74 9.63 57.92
C SER A 12 -52.74 10.57 57.24
N LYS A 13 -52.13 10.11 56.14
CA LYS A 13 -51.07 10.77 55.33
C LYS A 13 -49.62 10.62 55.82
N ASP A 14 -49.34 9.89 56.90
CA ASP A 14 -47.96 9.50 57.19
C ASP A 14 -47.52 8.44 56.15
N LYS A 15 -46.49 8.72 55.36
CA LYS A 15 -45.95 7.76 54.36
C LYS A 15 -44.89 6.86 55.00
N GLY A 16 -45.11 5.54 54.97
CA GLY A 16 -44.10 4.53 55.26
C GLY A 16 -43.40 4.05 53.97
N LEU A 17 -42.62 2.97 54.04
CA LEU A 17 -42.02 2.33 52.86
C LEU A 17 -43.04 1.69 51.88
N ALA A 18 -44.33 1.67 52.25
CA ALA A 18 -45.43 1.24 51.42
C ALA A 18 -46.58 2.24 51.52
N VAL A 19 -47.32 2.41 50.43
CA VAL A 19 -48.40 3.39 50.28
C VAL A 19 -49.66 3.03 51.08
N ASP A 20 -49.91 1.75 51.36
CA ASP A 20 -50.98 1.24 52.23
C ASP A 20 -50.49 -0.07 52.91
N TRP A 21 -50.65 -0.21 54.23
CA TRP A 21 -50.39 -1.46 54.95
C TRP A 21 -51.70 -2.23 55.12
N ASN A 22 -51.73 -3.52 54.75
CA ASN A 22 -52.85 -4.41 55.05
C ASN A 22 -52.76 -4.92 56.51
N ASP A 23 -53.83 -5.56 57.00
CA ASP A 23 -53.90 -6.10 58.36
C ASP A 23 -52.78 -7.13 58.66
N ASP A 24 -52.19 -7.71 57.61
CA ASP A 24 -51.12 -8.71 57.68
C ASP A 24 -49.71 -8.08 57.70
N HIS A 25 -49.61 -6.75 57.65
CA HIS A 25 -48.34 -6.02 57.64
C HIS A 25 -47.42 -6.37 56.45
N GLU A 26 -48.01 -6.79 55.34
CA GLU A 26 -47.30 -7.14 54.11
C GLU A 26 -47.25 -5.96 53.13
N ILE A 27 -46.11 -5.78 52.46
CA ILE A 27 -45.98 -4.84 51.34
C ILE A 27 -46.47 -5.57 50.09
N THR A 28 -47.71 -5.30 49.69
CA THR A 28 -48.35 -5.92 48.51
C THR A 28 -48.26 -5.06 47.25
N GLY A 29 -47.72 -3.85 47.36
CA GLY A 29 -47.49 -2.91 46.25
C GLY A 29 -46.02 -2.52 46.08
N ASN A 30 -45.76 -1.53 45.22
CA ASN A 30 -44.40 -1.03 44.99
C ASN A 30 -43.84 -0.35 46.25
N VAL A 31 -42.55 -0.55 46.52
CA VAL A 31 -41.81 0.24 47.51
C VAL A 31 -41.52 1.61 46.89
N ASP A 32 -42.18 2.66 47.38
CA ASP A 32 -41.94 4.05 46.98
C ASP A 32 -40.60 4.53 47.57
N VAL A 33 -39.63 4.82 46.70
CA VAL A 33 -38.30 5.35 47.04
C VAL A 33 -38.04 6.74 46.49
N ASP A 34 -39.10 7.45 46.09
CA ASP A 34 -38.98 8.76 45.45
C ASP A 34 -38.42 9.83 46.40
N GLN A 35 -38.49 9.60 47.72
CA GLN A 35 -37.93 10.50 48.74
C GLN A 35 -36.46 10.23 49.11
N TYR A 36 -35.95 9.01 48.91
CA TYR A 36 -34.58 8.64 49.26
C TYR A 36 -34.07 7.51 48.35
N GLN A 37 -32.92 7.71 47.70
CA GLN A 37 -32.26 6.67 46.90
C GLN A 37 -31.89 5.45 47.76
N PHE A 38 -31.94 4.24 47.20
CA PHE A 38 -31.37 3.05 47.83
C PHE A 38 -29.84 3.10 47.76
N LEU A 39 -29.17 3.73 48.74
CA LEU A 39 -27.71 3.85 48.69
C LEU A 39 -26.96 2.52 48.89
N ASN A 40 -27.59 1.49 49.44
CA ASN A 40 -26.94 0.20 49.78
C ASN A 40 -27.89 -0.98 49.56
N GLN A 41 -28.29 -1.22 48.31
CA GLN A 41 -29.01 -2.44 47.96
C GLN A 41 -28.01 -3.60 47.85
N VAL A 42 -28.16 -4.60 48.72
CA VAL A 42 -27.47 -5.89 48.54
C VAL A 42 -28.34 -6.74 47.63
N ILE A 43 -27.87 -6.98 46.42
CA ILE A 43 -28.48 -7.91 45.46
C ILE A 43 -27.97 -9.32 45.80
N GLU A 44 -28.76 -10.35 45.48
CA GLU A 44 -28.38 -11.73 45.74
C GLU A 44 -27.12 -12.10 44.95
N ASN A 45 -26.04 -12.43 45.66
CA ASN A 45 -24.81 -12.94 45.06
C ASN A 45 -24.92 -14.45 44.89
N ARG A 46 -24.72 -14.92 43.66
CA ARG A 46 -24.82 -16.36 43.33
C ARG A 46 -23.70 -16.81 42.43
N THR A 47 -23.44 -18.11 42.44
CA THR A 47 -22.58 -18.81 41.45
C THR A 47 -23.42 -19.71 40.53
N ASP A 48 -24.73 -19.71 40.69
CA ASP A 48 -25.69 -20.58 40.02
C ASP A 48 -26.96 -19.80 39.63
N TYR A 49 -27.78 -20.41 38.78
CA TYR A 49 -29.06 -19.84 38.37
C TYR A 49 -30.19 -20.32 39.28
N PRO A 50 -30.99 -19.42 39.87
CA PRO A 50 -32.19 -19.78 40.64
C PRO A 50 -33.15 -20.66 39.82
N ALA A 51 -33.59 -21.77 40.42
CA ALA A 51 -34.68 -22.57 39.87
C ALA A 51 -36.02 -21.87 40.09
N GLY A 52 -36.86 -21.79 39.04
CA GLY A 52 -38.15 -21.11 39.11
C GLY A 52 -38.05 -19.58 39.17
N ALA A 53 -37.04 -19.01 38.49
CA ALA A 53 -36.86 -17.57 38.39
C ALA A 53 -38.13 -16.87 37.85
N VAL A 54 -38.40 -15.67 38.34
CA VAL A 54 -39.53 -14.84 37.93
C VAL A 54 -39.01 -13.68 37.10
N GLU A 55 -39.75 -13.28 36.06
CA GLU A 55 -39.37 -12.16 35.19
C GLU A 55 -39.06 -10.90 36.02
N GLY A 56 -37.94 -10.25 35.74
CA GLY A 56 -37.43 -9.08 36.46
C GLY A 56 -36.58 -9.41 37.70
N GLN A 57 -36.43 -10.68 38.08
CA GLN A 57 -35.48 -11.06 39.13
C GLN A 57 -34.05 -10.68 38.72
N THR A 58 -33.30 -10.08 39.65
CA THR A 58 -31.92 -9.64 39.43
C THR A 58 -30.96 -10.36 40.37
N ILE A 59 -29.80 -10.76 39.85
CA ILE A 59 -28.72 -11.38 40.62
C ILE A 59 -27.38 -10.74 40.23
N PHE A 60 -26.41 -10.87 41.13
CA PHE A 60 -25.02 -10.66 40.80
C PHE A 60 -24.30 -12.01 40.77
N ARG A 61 -23.80 -12.38 39.60
CA ARG A 61 -23.06 -13.63 39.38
C ARG A 61 -21.58 -13.41 39.68
N ILE A 62 -21.12 -13.97 40.79
CA ILE A 62 -19.76 -13.75 41.27
C ILE A 62 -18.72 -14.57 40.52
N ASP A 63 -19.13 -15.65 39.86
CA ASP A 63 -18.27 -16.49 39.03
C ASP A 63 -17.98 -15.86 37.66
N THR A 64 -18.90 -15.04 37.15
CA THR A 64 -18.78 -14.34 35.86
C THR A 64 -18.64 -12.83 35.98
N ASP A 65 -18.65 -12.29 37.20
CA ASP A 65 -18.60 -10.85 37.50
C ASP A 65 -19.68 -10.05 36.73
N SER A 66 -20.90 -10.61 36.64
CA SER A 66 -22.00 -10.06 35.84
C SER A 66 -23.23 -9.72 36.68
N PHE A 67 -23.90 -8.61 36.35
CA PHE A 67 -25.26 -8.35 36.77
C PHE A 67 -26.23 -8.94 35.74
N GLU A 68 -27.17 -9.75 36.19
CA GLU A 68 -28.06 -10.50 35.30
C GLU A 68 -29.52 -10.31 35.69
N VAL A 69 -30.39 -10.27 34.68
CA VAL A 69 -31.84 -10.14 34.83
C VAL A 69 -32.52 -11.32 34.15
N PHE A 70 -33.48 -11.93 34.83
CA PHE A 70 -34.32 -12.96 34.22
C PHE A 70 -35.43 -12.33 33.37
N ASN A 71 -35.49 -12.65 32.08
CA ASN A 71 -36.46 -12.07 31.14
C ASN A 71 -37.72 -12.93 30.93
N GLY A 72 -38.01 -13.85 31.86
CA GLY A 72 -39.14 -14.79 31.77
C GLY A 72 -38.79 -16.14 31.11
N GLY A 73 -37.66 -16.25 30.42
CA GLY A 73 -37.19 -17.51 29.83
C GLY A 73 -35.71 -17.81 30.05
N SER A 74 -34.87 -16.78 30.21
CA SER A 74 -33.43 -16.94 30.41
C SER A 74 -32.86 -15.81 31.26
N TRP A 75 -31.68 -16.07 31.83
CA TRP A 75 -30.87 -15.06 32.49
C TRP A 75 -30.04 -14.35 31.44
N VAL A 76 -30.17 -13.02 31.39
CA VAL A 76 -29.46 -12.18 30.44
C VAL A 76 -28.51 -11.28 31.20
N VAL A 77 -27.25 -11.27 30.77
CA VAL A 77 -26.26 -10.32 31.27
C VAL A 77 -26.68 -8.92 30.85
N TYR A 78 -26.93 -8.06 31.82
CA TYR A 78 -27.13 -6.64 31.57
C TYR A 78 -25.76 -5.96 31.48
N ALA A 79 -24.97 -6.36 30.48
CA ALA A 79 -23.72 -5.69 30.14
C ALA A 79 -24.00 -4.70 29.02
N GLY A 80 -23.28 -3.57 29.03
CA GLY A 80 -23.29 -2.63 27.91
C GLY A 80 -23.03 -3.39 26.61
N SER A 81 -23.79 -3.08 25.57
CA SER A 81 -23.73 -3.78 24.29
C SER A 81 -22.28 -3.87 23.81
N GLY A 82 -21.69 -5.07 23.92
CA GLY A 82 -20.41 -5.37 23.31
C GLY A 82 -20.53 -5.37 21.78
N PRO A 83 -19.42 -5.55 21.05
CA PRO A 83 -19.45 -5.78 19.61
C PRO A 83 -20.41 -6.93 19.28
N SER A 84 -21.15 -6.79 18.18
CA SER A 84 -22.16 -7.78 17.78
C SER A 84 -21.48 -9.11 17.48
N PRO A 85 -21.87 -10.20 18.16
CA PRO A 85 -21.41 -11.53 17.82
C PRO A 85 -21.68 -11.83 16.34
N GLY A 86 -20.70 -12.38 15.63
CA GLY A 86 -20.81 -12.75 14.21
C GLY A 86 -20.61 -11.62 13.20
N ALA A 87 -20.47 -10.36 13.61
CA ALA A 87 -20.04 -9.30 12.70
C ALA A 87 -18.54 -9.45 12.36
N SER A 88 -18.14 -8.98 11.18
CA SER A 88 -16.72 -8.91 10.79
C SER A 88 -16.16 -7.54 11.09
N TYR A 89 -14.98 -7.51 11.69
CA TYR A 89 -14.29 -6.27 12.07
C TYR A 89 -12.92 -6.18 11.39
N ILE A 90 -12.50 -4.96 11.05
CA ILE A 90 -11.13 -4.64 10.66
C ILE A 90 -10.58 -3.68 11.70
N THR A 91 -9.40 -3.96 12.22
CA THR A 91 -8.76 -3.18 13.29
C THR A 91 -7.29 -2.93 12.98
N THR A 92 -6.67 -1.96 13.65
CA THR A 92 -5.24 -1.66 13.48
C THR A 92 -4.32 -2.53 14.34
N GLN A 93 -4.89 -3.18 15.35
CA GLN A 93 -4.23 -4.11 16.26
C GLN A 93 -5.23 -5.15 16.74
N ALA A 94 -4.74 -6.28 17.27
CA ALA A 94 -5.61 -7.34 17.77
C ALA A 94 -6.27 -6.94 19.10
N GLU A 95 -7.59 -7.11 19.20
CA GLU A 95 -8.37 -6.71 20.37
C GLU A 95 -9.09 -7.90 21.03
N ALA A 96 -9.00 -7.97 22.36
CA ALA A 96 -9.65 -9.02 23.13
C ALA A 96 -11.18 -8.83 23.14
N GLY A 97 -11.92 -9.89 22.80
CA GLY A 97 -13.39 -9.90 22.84
C GLY A 97 -14.07 -9.47 21.54
N ILE A 98 -13.32 -9.18 20.48
CA ILE A 98 -13.88 -8.99 19.13
C ILE A 98 -13.83 -10.32 18.38
N GLU A 99 -14.98 -10.96 18.23
CA GLU A 99 -15.10 -12.17 17.40
C GLU A 99 -15.01 -11.79 15.90
N ASN A 100 -14.29 -12.58 15.10
CA ASN A 100 -14.08 -12.37 13.65
C ASN A 100 -13.37 -11.05 13.25
N GLU A 101 -12.42 -10.62 14.07
CA GLU A 101 -11.50 -9.54 13.75
C GLU A 101 -10.47 -9.92 12.67
N ARG A 102 -10.11 -8.95 11.83
CA ARG A 102 -8.99 -9.01 10.89
C ARG A 102 -8.09 -7.81 11.13
N VAL A 103 -6.86 -8.07 11.56
CA VAL A 103 -5.88 -6.99 11.77
C VAL A 103 -5.39 -6.49 10.41
N LEU A 104 -5.55 -5.19 10.18
CA LEU A 104 -5.04 -4.49 9.02
C LEU A 104 -3.53 -4.36 9.15
N THR A 105 -2.79 -4.98 8.24
CA THR A 105 -1.32 -4.96 8.25
C THR A 105 -0.81 -4.35 6.95
N ALA A 106 0.25 -3.55 7.05
CA ALA A 106 0.92 -2.97 5.90
C ALA A 106 1.65 -4.06 5.11
N GLY A 107 1.42 -4.10 3.80
CA GLY A 107 2.21 -4.91 2.87
C GLY A 107 3.33 -4.09 2.23
N GLU A 108 4.08 -4.73 1.35
CA GLU A 108 5.11 -4.06 0.53
C GLU A 108 4.53 -2.86 -0.23
N GLY A 109 5.23 -1.72 -0.17
CA GLY A 109 4.84 -0.49 -0.85
C GLY A 109 3.67 0.27 -0.23
N ILE A 110 3.20 -0.14 0.95
CA ILE A 110 2.14 0.53 1.70
C ILE A 110 2.64 0.85 3.09
N ASN A 111 2.39 2.06 3.57
CA ASN A 111 2.56 2.47 4.96
C ASN A 111 1.20 2.67 5.60
N LEU A 112 1.06 2.18 6.83
CA LEU A 112 -0.09 2.49 7.68
C LEU A 112 0.39 3.29 8.90
N THR A 113 -0.28 4.42 9.15
CA THR A 113 -0.06 5.23 10.35
C THR A 113 -1.38 5.40 11.08
N ASP A 114 -1.48 4.82 12.27
CA ASP A 114 -2.61 5.06 13.16
C ASP A 114 -2.34 6.32 14.01
N GLY A 115 -3.15 7.36 13.83
CA GLY A 115 -3.04 8.59 14.63
C GLY A 115 -3.60 8.46 16.06
N GLY A 116 -4.20 7.31 16.39
CA GLY A 116 -4.83 7.04 17.67
C GLY A 116 -6.31 7.48 17.75
N ALA A 117 -6.87 7.42 18.95
CA ALA A 117 -8.29 7.63 19.18
C ALA A 117 -8.79 9.00 18.69
N ASN A 118 -9.96 9.00 18.03
CA ASN A 118 -10.60 10.19 17.45
C ASN A 118 -9.80 10.88 16.33
N THR A 119 -8.88 10.17 15.70
CA THR A 119 -8.09 10.65 14.56
C THR A 119 -8.24 9.71 13.36
N THR A 120 -7.39 9.87 12.34
CA THR A 120 -7.40 9.06 11.13
C THR A 120 -6.36 7.95 11.19
N ILE A 121 -6.68 6.84 10.53
CA ILE A 121 -5.68 5.90 10.04
C ILE A 121 -5.31 6.35 8.64
N THR A 122 -4.04 6.69 8.42
CA THR A 122 -3.53 7.09 7.11
C THR A 122 -2.94 5.86 6.42
N ILE A 123 -3.31 5.67 5.15
CA ILE A 123 -2.75 4.64 4.27
C ILE A 123 -2.05 5.35 3.13
N ASP A 124 -0.73 5.25 3.09
CA ASP A 124 0.12 5.89 2.09
C ASP A 124 0.85 4.84 1.23
N GLY A 125 1.12 5.18 -0.02
CA GLY A 125 2.05 4.40 -0.84
C GLY A 125 3.49 4.80 -0.54
N GLU A 126 4.40 3.84 -0.48
CA GLU A 126 5.84 4.10 -0.38
C GLU A 126 6.43 4.39 -1.76
N ASP A 127 7.47 5.23 -1.84
CA ASP A 127 8.23 5.40 -3.08
C ASP A 127 9.01 4.11 -3.40
N ALA A 128 9.01 3.70 -4.67
CA ALA A 128 9.78 2.54 -5.08
C ALA A 128 11.29 2.76 -4.93
N THR A 129 12.00 1.74 -4.45
CA THR A 129 13.47 1.70 -4.42
C THR A 129 13.99 0.47 -5.16
N ASP A 130 15.30 0.27 -5.20
CA ASP A 130 15.93 -0.92 -5.80
C ASP A 130 15.65 -2.22 -5.02
N THR A 131 15.26 -2.09 -3.75
CA THR A 131 15.08 -3.18 -2.80
C THR A 131 13.65 -3.28 -2.28
N ASN A 132 12.83 -2.25 -2.50
CA ASN A 132 11.45 -2.19 -2.05
C ASN A 132 10.48 -1.83 -3.19
N LYS A 133 9.33 -2.52 -3.22
CA LYS A 133 8.27 -2.21 -4.18
C LYS A 133 7.52 -0.98 -3.71
N GLY A 134 7.12 -0.11 -4.63
CA GLY A 134 6.38 1.11 -4.28
C GLY A 134 5.81 1.83 -5.50
N ILE A 135 5.44 3.08 -5.30
CA ILE A 135 5.01 4.02 -6.34
C ILE A 135 6.25 4.55 -7.06
N ALA A 136 6.33 4.31 -8.38
CA ALA A 136 7.39 4.86 -9.20
C ALA A 136 7.03 6.29 -9.67
N LYS A 137 8.03 7.18 -9.69
CA LYS A 137 7.91 8.53 -10.25
C LYS A 137 8.73 8.64 -11.52
N PHE A 138 8.09 9.08 -12.60
CA PHE A 138 8.73 9.26 -13.89
C PHE A 138 9.05 10.73 -14.13
N SER A 139 10.27 10.99 -14.64
CA SER A 139 10.69 12.33 -15.02
C SER A 139 9.81 12.85 -16.16
N PRO A 140 9.17 14.02 -16.02
CA PRO A 140 8.39 14.60 -17.10
C PRO A 140 9.29 15.15 -18.22
N LEU A 141 10.62 15.10 -18.10
CA LEU A 141 11.54 15.45 -19.19
C LEU A 141 11.64 14.30 -20.20
N ASP A 142 11.72 13.07 -19.70
CA ASP A 142 12.02 11.88 -20.50
C ASP A 142 10.76 11.08 -20.86
N PHE A 143 9.72 11.18 -20.01
CA PHE A 143 8.48 10.43 -20.14
C PHE A 143 7.25 11.34 -20.32
N THR A 144 6.27 10.83 -21.06
CA THR A 144 4.90 11.32 -21.08
C THR A 144 4.03 10.32 -20.35
N VAL A 145 3.21 10.79 -19.39
CA VAL A 145 2.25 9.97 -18.67
C VAL A 145 0.84 10.44 -19.01
N THR A 146 0.07 9.62 -19.72
CA THR A 146 -1.32 9.94 -20.10
C THR A 146 -2.23 8.79 -19.68
N GLY A 147 -3.17 9.05 -18.77
CA GLY A 147 -4.10 8.02 -18.28
C GLY A 147 -3.42 6.84 -17.57
N GLY A 148 -2.23 7.06 -16.98
CA GLY A 148 -1.43 6.02 -16.34
C GLY A 148 -0.51 5.23 -17.30
N ALA A 149 -0.67 5.38 -18.62
CA ALA A 149 0.28 4.85 -19.57
C ALA A 149 1.55 5.72 -19.58
N VAL A 150 2.71 5.07 -19.45
CA VAL A 150 4.02 5.71 -19.49
C VAL A 150 4.65 5.45 -20.85
N THR A 151 4.96 6.51 -21.58
CA THR A 151 5.68 6.43 -22.87
C THR A 151 6.93 7.28 -22.81
N ILE A 152 8.01 6.84 -23.44
CA ILE A 152 9.22 7.66 -23.63
C ILE A 152 8.89 8.77 -24.64
N LYS A 153 9.37 9.99 -24.41
CA LYS A 153 9.26 11.08 -25.39
C LYS A 153 10.16 10.83 -26.60
N ASP A 154 9.91 11.58 -27.67
CA ASP A 154 10.90 11.69 -28.73
C ASP A 154 12.23 12.20 -28.15
N SER A 155 13.34 11.56 -28.52
CA SER A 155 14.66 11.78 -27.95
C SER A 155 14.75 11.64 -26.41
N GLY A 156 13.77 11.01 -25.74
CA GLY A 156 13.75 10.87 -24.27
C GLY A 156 14.79 9.89 -23.71
N ILE A 157 15.50 9.16 -24.57
CA ILE A 157 16.67 8.35 -24.20
C ILE A 157 17.89 8.97 -24.87
N ASP A 158 18.82 9.46 -24.05
CA ASP A 158 20.13 9.89 -24.52
C ASP A 158 20.89 8.70 -25.11
N HIS A 159 21.55 8.89 -26.26
CA HIS A 159 22.43 7.88 -26.86
C HIS A 159 23.53 7.44 -25.90
N ASN A 160 24.02 8.31 -25.02
CA ASN A 160 25.00 7.92 -23.99
C ASN A 160 24.43 6.91 -22.98
N SER A 161 23.10 6.87 -22.81
CA SER A 161 22.40 5.93 -21.93
C SER A 161 22.11 4.59 -22.61
N LEU A 162 22.25 4.50 -23.94
CA LEU A 162 22.17 3.25 -24.67
C LEU A 162 23.60 2.72 -24.77
N THR A 163 23.88 1.56 -24.17
CA THR A 163 25.18 0.87 -24.31
C THR A 163 25.48 0.44 -25.76
N ASN A 164 24.61 0.77 -26.71
CA ASN A 164 24.87 0.60 -28.12
C ASN A 164 25.93 1.62 -28.55
N THR A 165 27.16 1.14 -28.61
CA THR A 165 28.33 1.81 -29.19
C THR A 165 28.17 1.98 -30.71
N HIS A 166 26.97 2.25 -31.25
CA HIS A 166 26.85 2.70 -32.63
C HIS A 166 27.27 4.17 -32.68
N ASN A 167 28.55 4.40 -32.39
CA ASN A 167 29.25 5.59 -32.78
C ASN A 167 29.14 5.59 -34.30
N LEU A 168 28.28 6.46 -34.84
CA LEU A 168 27.94 6.59 -36.26
C LEU A 168 29.17 6.79 -37.17
N THR A 169 30.35 6.95 -36.54
CA THR A 169 31.65 7.16 -37.15
C THR A 169 32.54 5.91 -37.21
N THR A 170 32.22 4.80 -36.50
CA THR A 170 33.02 3.55 -36.49
C THR A 170 32.22 2.31 -36.86
N ASP A 171 30.92 2.27 -36.57
CA ASP A 171 30.07 1.08 -36.77
C ASP A 171 29.31 1.09 -38.11
N ILE A 172 29.29 2.24 -38.78
CA ILE A 172 28.88 2.33 -40.18
C ILE A 172 30.13 2.19 -41.03
N ASP A 173 30.21 1.12 -41.82
CA ASP A 173 31.10 1.05 -42.98
C ASP A 173 30.95 2.34 -43.78
N HIS A 174 32.04 3.10 -43.94
CA HIS A 174 32.10 4.41 -44.60
C HIS A 174 31.47 4.39 -46.00
N GLY A 175 31.44 3.23 -46.67
CA GLY A 175 30.79 3.05 -47.97
C GLY A 175 29.26 3.27 -47.95
N SER A 176 28.62 3.29 -46.77
CA SER A 176 27.18 3.59 -46.61
C SER A 176 26.87 5.08 -46.33
N ILE A 177 27.86 5.95 -46.18
CA ILE A 177 27.66 7.39 -45.94
C ILE A 177 27.78 8.16 -47.26
N SER A 178 26.67 8.73 -47.74
CA SER A 178 26.68 9.47 -49.01
C SER A 178 27.58 10.71 -48.93
N GLY A 179 28.60 10.80 -49.78
CA GLY A 179 29.41 12.01 -49.97
C GLY A 179 30.75 12.05 -49.23
N LEU A 180 31.18 10.93 -48.63
CA LEU A 180 32.55 10.76 -48.17
C LEU A 180 33.19 9.63 -48.99
N ASP A 181 34.26 9.94 -49.73
CA ASP A 181 35.07 8.93 -50.40
C ASP A 181 35.79 8.10 -49.32
N ASP A 182 35.61 6.78 -49.34
CA ASP A 182 36.28 5.90 -48.41
C ASP A 182 37.69 5.54 -48.89
N HIS A 183 38.67 6.04 -48.14
CA HIS A 183 40.07 5.69 -48.38
C HIS A 183 40.43 4.31 -47.79
N ASP A 184 39.47 3.42 -47.52
CA ASP A 184 39.75 2.04 -47.13
C ASP A 184 40.05 1.15 -48.36
N HIS A 185 39.80 1.67 -49.57
CA HIS A 185 40.24 1.07 -50.83
C HIS A 185 41.67 1.49 -51.26
N ASP A 186 42.47 2.06 -50.36
CA ASP A 186 43.82 2.59 -50.64
C ASP A 186 44.85 1.50 -51.04
N ALA A 187 44.45 0.23 -51.09
CA ALA A 187 45.28 -0.85 -51.60
C ALA A 187 45.02 -1.23 -53.07
N ALA A 188 43.95 -0.73 -53.72
CA ALA A 188 43.52 -1.24 -55.03
C ALA A 188 43.32 -0.19 -56.13
N TYR A 189 43.29 1.11 -55.83
CA TYR A 189 43.07 2.15 -56.83
C TYR A 189 44.29 3.06 -57.02
N LEU A 190 44.75 3.15 -58.27
CA LEU A 190 45.76 4.12 -58.69
C LEU A 190 45.09 5.49 -58.86
N TYR A 191 45.48 6.49 -58.06
CA TYR A 191 44.99 7.87 -58.18
C TYR A 191 45.17 8.38 -59.61
N LYS A 192 44.15 9.07 -60.17
CA LYS A 192 44.17 9.55 -61.57
C LYS A 192 45.33 10.53 -61.84
N GLU A 193 45.70 11.30 -60.82
CA GLU A 193 46.71 12.37 -60.83
C GLU A 193 48.15 11.85 -60.65
N ASN A 194 48.34 10.74 -59.94
CA ASN A 194 49.59 9.97 -59.87
C ASN A 194 50.88 10.83 -59.72
N THR A 195 50.87 11.62 -58.66
CA THR A 195 51.90 12.63 -58.35
C THR A 195 53.20 12.04 -57.81
N ASP A 196 53.19 10.82 -57.27
CA ASP A 196 54.37 10.24 -56.63
C ASP A 196 55.37 9.71 -57.67
N VAL A 197 56.65 10.08 -57.48
CA VAL A 197 57.74 9.67 -58.38
C VAL A 197 58.08 8.20 -58.08
N PHE A 198 57.68 7.30 -58.98
CA PHE A 198 58.12 5.91 -58.93
C PHE A 198 59.48 5.77 -59.62
N THR A 199 60.46 5.23 -58.90
CA THR A 199 61.77 4.86 -59.47
C THR A 199 61.84 3.33 -59.45
N PRO A 200 61.79 2.65 -60.61
CA PRO A 200 61.87 1.19 -60.65
C PRO A 200 63.22 0.70 -60.12
N ASP A 201 63.22 -0.32 -59.27
CA ASP A 201 64.44 -0.95 -58.75
C ASP A 201 64.67 -2.37 -59.32
N ALA A 202 63.75 -2.88 -60.15
CA ALA A 202 63.84 -4.17 -60.83
C ALA A 202 63.17 -4.18 -62.22
N ASP A 203 63.49 -5.22 -63.02
CA ASP A 203 63.02 -5.41 -64.41
C ASP A 203 61.51 -5.74 -64.52
N TYR A 204 60.85 -6.10 -63.43
CA TYR A 204 59.41 -6.40 -63.42
C TYR A 204 58.70 -5.71 -62.24
N GLU A 205 58.09 -4.58 -62.54
CA GLU A 205 57.17 -3.87 -61.65
C GLU A 205 55.81 -3.81 -62.39
N PRO A 206 54.71 -4.33 -61.82
CA PRO A 206 53.40 -4.23 -62.47
C PRO A 206 53.12 -2.75 -62.74
N ALA A 207 52.82 -2.42 -63.99
CA ALA A 207 52.81 -1.05 -64.47
C ALA A 207 51.96 -0.14 -63.56
N THR A 208 52.61 0.74 -62.81
CA THR A 208 51.91 1.84 -62.15
C THR A 208 51.35 2.73 -63.27
N LYS A 209 50.18 3.35 -63.05
CA LYS A 209 49.55 4.25 -64.04
C LYS A 209 50.54 5.28 -64.61
N LYS A 210 51.57 5.68 -63.83
CA LYS A 210 52.68 6.55 -64.25
C LYS A 210 53.52 5.98 -65.37
N TYR A 211 53.88 4.72 -65.22
CA TYR A 211 54.76 4.06 -66.16
C TYR A 211 54.06 3.91 -67.51
N VAL A 212 52.76 3.60 -67.52
CA VAL A 212 51.95 3.53 -68.74
C VAL A 212 51.74 4.92 -69.36
N ASP A 213 51.37 5.93 -68.57
CA ASP A 213 51.11 7.29 -69.08
C ASP A 213 52.39 7.94 -69.68
N ASN A 214 53.54 7.73 -69.03
CA ASN A 214 54.83 8.23 -69.52
C ASN A 214 55.37 7.43 -70.72
N SER A 215 55.00 6.16 -70.87
CA SER A 215 55.43 5.34 -72.02
C SER A 215 54.54 5.54 -73.25
N ILE A 216 53.26 5.91 -73.09
CA ILE A 216 52.36 6.23 -74.21
C ILE A 216 52.74 7.53 -74.93
N THR A 217 53.36 8.49 -74.24
CA THR A 217 53.85 9.72 -74.88
C THR A 217 55.10 9.52 -75.73
N VAL A 218 55.73 8.34 -75.67
CA VAL A 218 56.94 7.99 -76.43
C VAL A 218 56.64 6.89 -77.45
N SER A 219 55.68 7.13 -78.35
CA SER A 219 55.46 6.26 -79.52
C SER A 219 55.12 7.05 -80.78
N THR A 220 56.18 7.35 -81.52
CA THR A 220 56.29 7.53 -82.99
C THR A 220 55.64 8.74 -83.67
N ALA A 221 56.50 9.54 -84.31
CA ALA A 221 56.45 9.68 -85.76
C ALA A 221 57.89 9.77 -86.33
N ASN A 222 58.34 8.69 -86.95
CA ASN A 222 59.56 8.66 -87.76
C ASN A 222 59.43 9.65 -88.93
N ALA A 223 60.50 10.42 -89.18
CA ALA A 223 60.62 11.31 -90.32
C ALA A 223 60.64 10.52 -91.64
N PRO A 224 59.91 10.93 -92.68
CA PRO A 224 60.12 10.42 -94.03
C PRO A 224 61.07 11.34 -94.83
N ASN A 225 62.18 10.72 -95.29
CA ASN A 225 63.16 11.09 -96.33
C ASN A 225 63.46 12.57 -96.62
#